data_AF-A0A494WSR3-F1
#
_entry.id   AF-A0A494WSR3-F1
#
_cell.length_a   1.000
_cell.length_b   1.000
_cell.length_c   1.000
_cell.angle_alpha   90.00
_cell.angle_beta   90.00
_cell.angle_gamma   90.00
#
_symmetry.space_group_name_H-M   'P 1'
#
loop_
_entity.id
_entity.type
_entity.pdbx_description
1 polymer ?
#
loop_
_entity_poly.entity_id
_entity_poly.type
_entity_poly.pdbx_seq_one_letter_code
_entity_poly.pdbx_strand_id
1 'polypeptide(L)'
;MNVGERIRELRKRYGLTASELGELLGVSQAQVSRYEKGQNEIPLSTLERFCTILGITLPEFFAEGAFVTPIPPHLRPLIDAARDLNREQVEALANMIVKLRAK
;
A
#
# COMPACT_ATOMS: atom_id res chain seq x y z
N MET A 1 19.28 4.47 1.49
CA MET A 1 18.03 3.69 1.36
C MET A 1 18.23 2.52 0.40
N ASN A 2 18.01 1.27 0.83
CA ASN A 2 17.97 0.10 -0.06
C ASN A 2 16.53 -0.14 -0.53
N VAL A 3 16.29 -0.12 -1.85
CA VAL A 3 14.94 -0.27 -2.44
C VAL A 3 14.29 -1.60 -2.03
N GLY A 4 15.07 -2.69 -2.03
CA GLY A 4 14.59 -4.02 -1.62
C GLY A 4 14.16 -4.04 -0.15
N GLU A 5 14.95 -3.44 0.74
CA GLU A 5 14.60 -3.33 2.16
C GLU A 5 13.33 -2.49 2.37
N ARG A 6 13.17 -1.39 1.61
CA ARG A 6 11.96 -0.57 1.66
C ARG A 6 10.72 -1.34 1.19
N ILE A 7 10.82 -2.11 0.11
CA ILE A 7 9.74 -2.98 -0.36
C ILE A 7 9.35 -3.97 0.75
N ARG A 8 10.34 -4.60 1.40
CA ARG A 8 10.10 -5.54 2.49
C ARG A 8 9.42 -4.89 3.69
N GLU A 9 9.87 -3.70 4.06
CA GLU A 9 9.31 -2.91 5.15
C GLU A 9 7.84 -2.59 4.87
N LEU A 10 7.55 -1.99 3.71
CA LEU A 10 6.21 -1.63 3.31
C LEU A 10 5.33 -2.87 3.20
N ARG A 11 5.76 -3.93 2.51
CA ARG A 11 4.98 -5.17 2.42
C ARG A 11 4.55 -5.69 3.81
N LYS A 12 5.47 -5.74 4.76
CA LYS A 12 5.19 -6.19 6.13
C LYS A 12 4.23 -5.26 6.87
N ARG A 13 4.38 -3.93 6.75
CA ARG A 13 3.47 -2.95 7.36
C ARG A 13 2.01 -3.14 6.90
N TYR A 14 1.82 -3.69 5.70
CA TYR A 14 0.49 -3.89 5.10
C TYR A 14 -0.05 -5.30 5.35
N GLY A 15 0.67 -6.11 6.14
CA GLY A 15 0.27 -7.48 6.46
C GLY A 15 0.40 -8.46 5.30
N LEU A 16 1.11 -8.11 4.24
CA LEU A 16 1.27 -8.97 3.07
C LEU A 16 2.42 -9.97 3.26
N THR A 17 2.17 -11.23 2.92
CA THR A 17 3.19 -12.25 2.71
C THR A 17 3.93 -12.01 1.39
N ALA A 18 5.13 -12.60 1.24
CA ALA A 18 5.86 -12.51 -0.01
C ALA A 18 5.13 -13.22 -1.19
N SER A 19 4.27 -14.21 -0.88
CA SER A 19 3.45 -14.87 -1.91
C SER A 19 2.36 -13.94 -2.42
N GLU A 20 1.58 -13.33 -1.51
CA GLU A 20 0.52 -12.39 -1.88
C GLU A 20 1.09 -11.19 -2.65
N LEU A 21 2.25 -10.67 -2.25
CA LEU A 21 2.88 -9.61 -3.03
C LEU A 21 3.29 -10.10 -4.43
N GLY A 22 3.80 -11.32 -4.54
CA GLY A 22 4.15 -11.94 -5.81
C GLY A 22 2.94 -12.04 -6.74
N GLU A 23 1.82 -12.53 -6.23
CA GLU A 23 0.55 -12.62 -6.96
C GLU A 23 0.08 -11.25 -7.46
N LEU A 24 0.12 -10.22 -6.61
CA LEU A 24 -0.27 -8.85 -6.98
C LEU A 24 0.65 -8.23 -8.05
N LEU A 25 1.95 -8.52 -7.98
CA LEU A 25 2.95 -8.05 -8.95
C LEU A 25 3.00 -8.89 -10.23
N GLY A 26 2.42 -10.10 -10.24
CA GLY A 26 2.55 -11.06 -11.32
C GLY A 26 3.93 -11.72 -11.40
N VAL A 27 4.60 -11.93 -10.27
CA VAL A 27 5.91 -12.57 -10.16
C VAL A 27 5.91 -13.66 -9.08
N SER A 28 6.90 -14.54 -9.08
CA SER A 28 6.99 -15.60 -8.05
C SER A 28 7.37 -15.05 -6.68
N GLN A 29 7.00 -15.76 -5.61
CA GLN A 29 7.44 -15.48 -4.24
C GLN A 29 8.98 -15.46 -4.13
N ALA A 30 9.67 -16.32 -4.87
CA ALA A 30 11.13 -16.34 -4.94
C ALA A 30 11.69 -15.07 -5.59
N GLN A 31 11.03 -14.55 -6.63
CA GLN A 31 11.40 -13.29 -7.26
C GLN A 31 11.22 -12.11 -6.31
N VAL A 32 10.11 -12.07 -5.56
CA VAL A 32 9.92 -11.07 -4.49
C VAL A 32 11.05 -11.16 -3.46
N SER A 33 11.41 -12.36 -3.02
CA SER A 33 12.51 -12.53 -2.05
C SER A 33 13.85 -12.01 -2.60
N ARG A 34 14.14 -12.24 -3.89
CA ARG A 34 15.34 -11.73 -4.55
C ARG A 34 15.36 -10.21 -4.63
N TYR A 35 14.22 -9.60 -4.96
CA TYR A 35 14.06 -8.14 -4.93
C TYR A 35 14.31 -7.57 -3.54
N GLU A 36 13.68 -8.15 -2.51
CA GLU A 36 13.81 -7.68 -1.13
C GLU A 36 15.22 -7.78 -0.55
N LYS A 37 16.00 -8.74 -1.05
CA LYS A 37 17.41 -8.96 -0.65
C LYS A 37 18.40 -8.17 -1.52
N GLY A 38 17.93 -7.45 -2.54
CA GLY A 38 18.79 -6.77 -3.50
C GLY A 38 19.61 -7.72 -4.39
N GLN A 39 19.21 -8.98 -4.51
CA GLN A 39 19.90 -9.97 -5.36
C GLN A 39 19.57 -9.79 -6.84
N ASN A 40 18.42 -9.18 -7.13
CA ASN A 40 17.98 -8.83 -8.47
C ASN A 40 17.66 -7.33 -8.50
N GLU A 41 18.04 -6.67 -9.58
CA GLU A 41 17.53 -5.32 -9.86
C GLU A 41 16.02 -5.36 -10.04
N ILE A 42 15.37 -4.32 -9.54
CA ILE A 42 13.92 -4.15 -9.61
C ILE A 42 13.64 -3.22 -10.78
N PRO A 43 12.97 -3.67 -11.85
CA PRO A 43 12.56 -2.79 -12.93
C PRO A 43 11.69 -1.65 -12.40
N LEU A 44 11.84 -0.44 -12.96
CA LEU A 44 11.04 0.71 -12.56
C LEU A 44 9.53 0.43 -12.69
N SER A 45 9.11 -0.27 -13.75
CA SER A 45 7.72 -0.68 -13.95
C SER A 45 7.18 -1.57 -12.83
N THR A 46 8.00 -2.48 -12.30
CA THR A 46 7.64 -3.31 -11.14
C THR A 46 7.49 -2.45 -9.88
N LEU A 47 8.38 -1.47 -9.70
CA LEU A 47 8.31 -0.53 -8.57
C LEU A 47 7.09 0.39 -8.65
N GLU A 48 6.73 0.86 -9.83
CA GLU A 48 5.51 1.65 -10.07
C GLU A 48 4.25 0.83 -9.77
N ARG A 49 4.23 -0.44 -10.22
CA ARG A 49 3.13 -1.36 -9.91
C ARG A 49 3.02 -1.61 -8.41
N PHE A 50 4.15 -1.78 -7.73
CA PHE A 50 4.21 -1.89 -6.27
C PHE A 50 3.58 -0.66 -5.59
N CYS A 51 3.99 0.55 -5.98
CA CYS A 51 3.43 1.78 -5.45
C CYS A 51 1.91 1.88 -5.69
N THR A 52 1.45 1.49 -6.88
CA THR A 52 0.03 1.44 -7.24
C THR A 52 -0.76 0.48 -6.34
N ILE A 53 -0.24 -0.75 -6.12
CA ILE A 53 -0.84 -1.75 -5.22
C ILE A 53 -1.01 -1.17 -3.82
N LEU A 54 0.00 -0.46 -3.35
CA LEU A 54 0.01 0.13 -2.01
C LEU A 54 -0.80 1.45 -1.91
N GLY A 55 -1.18 2.04 -3.04
CA GLY A 55 -1.89 3.32 -3.09
C GLY A 55 -1.01 4.51 -2.69
N ILE A 56 0.29 4.42 -3.02
CA ILE A 56 1.29 5.45 -2.72
C ILE A 56 1.96 5.89 -4.03
N THR A 57 2.58 7.06 -4.01
CA THR A 57 3.35 7.60 -5.12
C THR A 57 4.83 7.20 -5.02
N LEU A 58 5.55 7.29 -6.14
CA LEU A 58 7.00 7.01 -6.17
C LEU A 58 7.80 7.95 -5.24
N PRO A 59 7.52 9.27 -5.17
CA PRO A 59 8.15 10.15 -4.18
C PRO A 59 7.87 9.72 -2.73
N GLU A 60 6.65 9.32 -2.40
CA GLU A 60 6.31 8.81 -1.06
C GLU A 60 7.05 7.51 -0.73
N PHE A 61 7.27 6.64 -1.73
CA PHE A 61 8.08 5.44 -1.55
C PHE A 61 9.50 5.80 -1.06
N PHE A 62 10.12 6.83 -1.67
CA PHE A 62 11.47 7.32 -1.36
C PHE A 62 11.56 8.32 -0.21
N ALA A 63 10.44 8.85 0.28
CA ALA A 63 10.42 9.80 1.37
C ALA A 63 10.90 9.14 2.68
N GLU A 64 12.09 9.52 3.14
CA GLU A 64 12.62 9.10 4.44
C GLU A 64 11.81 9.75 5.57
N GLY A 65 11.36 8.95 6.55
CA GLY A 65 10.63 9.46 7.72
C GLY A 65 9.15 9.82 7.49
N ALA A 66 8.64 9.79 6.26
CA ALA A 66 7.21 9.98 6.01
C ALA A 66 6.42 8.78 6.55
N PHE A 67 5.43 9.05 7.41
CA PHE A 67 4.36 8.11 7.75
C PHE A 67 3.49 7.91 6.51
N VAL A 68 4.01 7.17 5.53
CA VAL A 68 3.17 6.64 4.46
C VAL A 68 2.34 5.55 5.10
N THR A 69 1.21 5.94 5.69
CA THR A 69 0.15 5.02 6.07
C THR A 69 -0.64 4.73 4.81
N PRO A 70 -0.34 3.64 4.11
CA PRO A 70 -1.24 3.21 3.06
C PRO A 70 -2.67 3.05 3.46
N ILE A 71 -3.47 3.01 2.40
CA ILE A 71 -4.81 2.48 2.41
C ILE A 71 -4.72 0.94 2.34
N PRO A 72 -5.11 0.21 3.40
CA PRO A 72 -5.28 -1.24 3.33
C PRO A 72 -6.22 -1.64 2.17
N PRO A 73 -5.98 -2.77 1.48
CA PRO A 73 -6.80 -3.18 0.33
C PRO A 73 -8.31 -3.24 0.62
N HIS A 74 -8.70 -3.65 1.83
CA HIS A 74 -10.10 -3.70 2.24
C HIS A 74 -10.77 -2.32 2.40
N LEU A 75 -10.00 -1.23 2.49
CA LEU A 75 -10.53 0.14 2.54
C LEU A 75 -10.71 0.77 1.15
N ARG A 76 -10.19 0.16 0.07
CA ARG A 76 -10.35 0.69 -1.31
C ARG A 76 -11.82 0.97 -1.66
N PRO A 77 -12.76 0.03 -1.47
CA PRO A 77 -14.16 0.24 -1.83
C PRO A 77 -14.79 1.40 -1.06
N LEU A 78 -14.42 1.58 0.21
CA LEU A 78 -14.91 2.69 1.03
C LEU A 78 -14.40 4.03 0.50
N ILE A 79 -13.12 4.11 0.15
CA ILE A 79 -12.51 5.34 -0.38
C ILE A 79 -13.05 5.70 -1.76
N ASP A 80 -13.23 4.70 -2.63
CA ASP A 80 -13.81 4.92 -3.95
C ASP A 80 -15.25 5.41 -3.84
N ALA A 81 -16.07 4.81 -2.96
CA ALA A 81 -17.42 5.29 -2.68
C ALA A 81 -17.45 6.68 -2.03
N ALA A 82 -16.43 7.02 -1.23
CA ALA A 82 -16.34 8.31 -0.56
C ALA A 82 -15.90 9.47 -1.48
N ARG A 83 -15.36 9.17 -2.67
CA ARG A 83 -14.75 10.17 -3.57
C ARG A 83 -15.73 11.23 -4.07
N ASP A 84 -16.99 10.84 -4.26
CA ASP A 84 -18.03 11.70 -4.84
C ASP A 84 -18.94 12.35 -3.78
N LEU A 85 -18.61 12.19 -2.49
CA LEU A 85 -19.42 12.73 -1.40
C LEU A 85 -19.22 14.25 -1.25
N ASN A 86 -20.32 14.94 -0.98
CA ASN A 86 -20.28 16.36 -0.60
C ASN A 86 -19.90 16.54 0.89
N ARG A 87 -19.66 17.79 1.31
CA ARG A 87 -19.24 18.12 2.68
C ARG A 87 -20.15 17.52 3.76
N GLU A 88 -21.47 17.68 3.60
CA GLU A 88 -22.46 17.20 4.58
C GLU A 88 -22.45 15.66 4.68
N GLN A 89 -22.32 14.98 3.54
CA GLN A 89 -22.23 13.52 3.48
C GLN A 89 -20.92 12.99 4.10
N VAL A 90 -19.80 13.67 3.88
CA VAL A 90 -18.51 13.32 4.50
C VAL A 90 -18.59 13.45 6.03
N GLU A 91 -19.19 14.53 6.53
CA GLU A 91 -19.38 14.73 7.97
C GLU A 91 -20.29 13.65 8.58
N ALA A 92 -21.37 13.26 7.88
CA ALA A 92 -22.24 12.18 8.31
C ALA A 92 -21.51 10.82 8.38
N LEU A 93 -20.72 10.49 7.34
CA LEU A 93 -19.93 9.26 7.29
C LEU A 93 -18.88 9.20 8.40
N ALA A 94 -18.17 10.31 8.66
CA ALA A 94 -17.20 10.41 9.74
C ALA A 94 -17.85 10.12 11.10
N ASN A 95 -19.03 10.69 11.35
CA ASN A 95 -19.80 10.43 12.56
C ASN A 95 -20.22 8.96 12.70
N MET A 96 -20.61 8.30 11.60
CA MET A 96 -20.92 6.86 11.63
C MET A 96 -19.70 6.01 11.99
N ILE A 97 -18.53 6.28 11.41
CA ILE A 97 -17.29 5.57 11.71
C ILE A 97 -16.89 5.73 13.18
N VAL A 98 -17.03 6.93 13.74
CA VAL A 98 -16.74 7.18 15.17
C VAL A 98 -17.68 6.37 16.06
N LYS A 99 -18.99 6.33 15.74
CA LYS A 99 -19.97 5.53 16.50
C LYS A 99 -19.69 4.04 16.46
N LEU A 100 -19.18 3.51 15.35
CA LEU A 100 -18.80 2.10 15.21
C LEU A 100 -17.64 1.70 16.14
N ARG A 101 -16.78 2.65 16.52
CA ARG A 101 -15.65 2.40 17.45
C ARG A 101 -16.03 2.50 18.93
N ALA A 102 -17.18 3.09 19.23
CA ALA A 102 -17.65 3.32 20.60
C ALA A 102 -18.54 2.18 21.13
N LYS A 103 -18.73 1.12 20.35
CA LYS A 103 -19.32 -0.17 20.75
C LYS A 103 -18.22 -1.21 20.89
#